data_AF-A0A1Z8N8I6-F1
#
_entry.id   AF-A0A1Z8N8I6-F1
#
_cell.length_a   1.000
_cell.length_b   1.000
_cell.length_c   1.000
_cell.angle_alpha   90.00
_cell.angle_beta   90.00
_cell.angle_gamma   90.00
#
_symmetry.space_group_name_H-M   'P 1'
#
loop_
_entity.id
_entity.type
_entity.pdbx_description
1 polymer ?
#
loop_
_entity_poly.entity_id
_entity_poly.type
_entity_poly.pdbx_seq_one_letter_code
_entity_poly.pdbx_strand_id
1 'polypeptide(L)'
;MANKRTFKKNLNEMVFDIVEECFYLQMVDDSKTKKTEALIDETAAFQDEVLGKISKSKTKKEFVELTDYVGEKGKYFVEQLNALNK
;
A
#
# COMPACT_ATOMS: atom_id res chain seq x y z
N MET A 1 -3.76 19.55 -11.70
CA MET A 1 -3.01 19.46 -10.42
C MET A 1 -2.02 18.31 -10.51
N ALA A 2 -0.74 18.60 -10.76
CA ALA A 2 0.31 17.58 -10.85
C ALA A 2 0.37 16.68 -9.59
N ASN A 3 0.12 17.25 -8.40
CA ASN A 3 0.21 16.51 -7.13
C ASN A 3 -0.72 15.31 -6.99
N LYS A 4 -2.01 15.43 -7.35
CA LYS A 4 -2.94 14.29 -7.16
C LYS A 4 -2.67 13.15 -8.14
N ARG A 5 -2.27 13.48 -9.37
CA ARG A 5 -1.93 12.47 -10.38
C ARG A 5 -0.66 11.73 -9.98
N THR A 6 0.39 12.46 -9.58
CA THR A 6 1.64 11.87 -9.10
C THR A 6 1.42 11.03 -7.85
N PHE A 7 0.64 11.52 -6.89
CA PHE A 7 0.33 10.75 -5.68
C PHE A 7 -0.34 9.41 -5.98
N LYS A 8 -1.35 9.40 -6.85
CA LYS A 8 -2.02 8.15 -7.24
C LYS A 8 -1.06 7.19 -7.94
N LYS A 9 -0.15 7.71 -8.77
CA LYS A 9 0.88 6.89 -9.43
C LYS A 9 1.81 6.26 -8.39
N ASN A 10 2.31 7.06 -7.45
CA ASN A 10 3.21 6.58 -6.39
C ASN A 10 2.50 5.59 -5.45
N LEU A 11 1.23 5.81 -5.12
CA LEU A 11 0.43 4.86 -4.33
C LEU A 11 0.31 3.53 -5.07
N ASN A 12 -0.02 3.58 -6.38
CA ASN A 12 -0.13 2.36 -7.18
C ASN A 12 1.22 1.64 -7.29
N GLU A 13 2.32 2.36 -7.51
CA GLU A 13 3.67 1.78 -7.54
C GLU A 13 3.99 1.07 -6.22
N MET A 14 3.74 1.72 -5.08
CA MET A 14 3.93 1.11 -3.76
C MET A 14 3.08 -0.16 -3.56
N VAL A 15 1.81 -0.13 -3.98
CA VAL A 15 0.91 -1.29 -3.88
C VAL A 15 1.41 -2.43 -4.77
N PHE A 16 1.84 -2.13 -5.99
CA PHE A 16 2.41 -3.13 -6.89
C PHE A 16 3.66 -3.77 -6.29
N ASP A 17 4.58 -2.98 -5.74
CA ASP A 17 5.80 -3.50 -5.11
C ASP A 17 5.47 -4.47 -3.95
N ILE A 18 4.50 -4.11 -3.09
CA ILE A 18 4.06 -4.97 -1.97
C ILE A 18 3.43 -6.27 -2.49
N VAL A 19 2.57 -6.17 -3.51
CA VAL A 19 1.85 -7.32 -4.07
C VAL A 19 2.82 -8.26 -4.81
N GLU A 20 3.77 -7.72 -5.56
CA GLU A 20 4.80 -8.51 -6.24
C GLU A 20 5.67 -9.27 -5.23
N GLU A 21 6.11 -8.63 -4.15
CA GLU A 21 6.85 -9.30 -3.07
C GLU A 21 6.02 -10.39 -2.37
N CYS A 22 4.72 -10.14 -2.17
CA CYS A 22 3.80 -11.16 -1.65
C CYS A 22 3.73 -12.37 -2.58
N PHE A 23 3.59 -12.17 -3.90
CA PHE A 23 3.58 -13.26 -4.88
C PHE A 23 4.91 -14.00 -4.94
N TYR A 24 6.03 -13.27 -4.88
CA TYR A 24 7.35 -13.89 -4.82
C TYR A 24 7.49 -14.81 -3.60
N LEU A 25 7.05 -14.35 -2.44
CA LEU A 25 7.01 -15.14 -1.21
C LEU A 25 6.15 -16.41 -1.35
N GLN A 26 5.00 -16.33 -2.02
CA GLN A 26 4.16 -17.50 -2.31
C GLN A 26 4.90 -18.53 -3.17
N MET A 27 5.61 -18.06 -4.21
CA MET A 27 6.38 -18.94 -5.08
C MET A 27 7.55 -19.62 -4.37
N VAL A 28 8.17 -18.93 -3.40
CA VAL A 28 9.31 -19.47 -2.64
C VAL A 28 8.84 -20.36 -1.49
N ASP A 29 7.70 -20.04 -0.86
CA ASP A 29 7.18 -20.74 0.32
C ASP A 29 5.64 -20.76 0.33
N ASP A 30 5.07 -21.87 -0.15
CA ASP A 30 3.63 -22.14 -0.17
C ASP A 30 2.97 -22.09 1.22
N SER A 31 3.74 -22.23 2.31
CA SER A 31 3.19 -22.14 3.66
C SER A 31 2.80 -20.71 4.05
N LYS A 32 3.39 -19.72 3.37
CA LYS A 32 3.14 -18.29 3.61
C LYS A 32 1.98 -17.74 2.79
N THR A 33 1.41 -18.53 1.87
CA THR A 33 0.34 -18.12 0.95
C THR A 33 -0.82 -17.43 1.65
N LYS A 34 -1.36 -18.04 2.71
CA LYS A 34 -2.47 -17.43 3.47
C LYS A 34 -2.12 -16.06 4.09
N LYS A 35 -0.88 -15.87 4.54
CA LYS A 35 -0.45 -14.60 5.14
C LYS A 35 -0.23 -13.53 4.08
N THR A 36 0.37 -13.92 2.97
CA THR A 36 0.57 -13.03 1.81
C THR A 36 -0.74 -12.64 1.14
N GLU A 37 -1.72 -13.56 1.00
CA GLU A 37 -3.07 -13.24 0.51
C GLU A 37 -3.76 -12.22 1.42
N ALA A 38 -3.72 -12.43 2.74
CA ALA A 38 -4.27 -11.47 3.70
C ALA A 38 -3.59 -10.09 3.59
N LEU A 39 -2.28 -10.05 3.34
CA LEU A 39 -1.53 -8.81 3.16
C LEU A 39 -1.89 -8.11 1.85
N ILE A 40 -2.11 -8.86 0.76
CA ILE A 40 -2.60 -8.35 -0.52
C ILE A 40 -3.99 -7.72 -0.35
N ASP A 41 -4.91 -8.43 0.33
CA ASP A 41 -6.26 -7.92 0.61
C ASP A 41 -6.23 -6.65 1.46
N GLU A 42 -5.39 -6.61 2.51
CA GLU A 42 -5.23 -5.40 3.33
C GLU A 42 -4.68 -4.23 2.50
N THR A 43 -3.69 -4.51 1.64
CA THR A 43 -3.07 -3.49 0.77
C THR A 43 -4.05 -2.95 -0.26
N ALA A 44 -4.88 -3.82 -0.86
CA ALA A 44 -5.93 -3.43 -1.80
C ALA A 44 -7.02 -2.56 -1.12
N ALA A 45 -7.49 -2.98 0.06
CA ALA A 45 -8.46 -2.21 0.84
C ALA A 45 -7.91 -0.82 1.22
N PHE A 46 -6.63 -0.75 1.60
CA PHE A 46 -5.94 0.50 1.88
C PHE A 46 -5.83 1.40 0.64
N GLN A 47 -5.50 0.83 -0.53
CA GLN A 47 -5.45 1.57 -1.79
C GLN A 47 -6.80 2.23 -2.09
N ASP A 48 -7.90 1.47 -2.00
CA ASP A 48 -9.25 1.97 -2.24
C ASP A 48 -9.64 3.07 -1.23
N GLU A 49 -9.30 2.89 0.05
CA GLU A 49 -9.53 3.89 1.09
C GLU A 49 -8.83 5.22 0.76
N VAL A 50 -7.55 5.14 0.40
CA VAL A 50 -6.71 6.30 0.07
C VAL A 50 -7.19 6.96 -1.22
N LEU A 51 -7.55 6.18 -2.25
CA LEU A 51 -8.14 6.68 -3.50
C LEU A 51 -9.49 7.38 -3.25
N GLY A 52 -10.30 6.85 -2.34
CA GLY A 52 -11.52 7.48 -1.85
C GLY A 52 -11.23 8.82 -1.19
N LYS A 53 -10.29 8.86 -0.25
CA LYS A 53 -9.89 10.09 0.47
C LYS A 53 -9.30 11.15 -0.46
N ILE A 54 -8.40 10.79 -1.37
CA ILE A 54 -7.78 11.77 -2.29
C ILE A 54 -8.80 12.36 -3.29
N SER A 55 -9.80 11.57 -3.70
CA SER A 55 -10.88 12.06 -4.57
C SER A 55 -11.75 13.10 -3.87
N LYS A 56 -12.01 12.91 -2.56
CA LYS A 56 -12.79 13.82 -1.71
C LYS A 56 -11.98 15.03 -1.22
N SER A 57 -10.66 14.89 -1.08
CA SER A 57 -9.78 15.97 -0.63
C SER A 57 -9.91 17.19 -1.53
N LYS A 58 -10.08 18.38 -0.95
CA LYS A 58 -10.16 19.64 -1.69
C LYS A 58 -9.11 20.64 -1.22
N THR A 59 -8.59 20.46 -0.01
CA THR A 59 -7.61 21.38 0.59
C THR A 59 -6.20 20.80 0.56
N LYS A 60 -5.21 21.69 0.62
CA LYS A 60 -3.79 21.30 0.71
C LYS A 60 -3.47 20.57 2.02
N LYS A 61 -4.15 20.94 3.11
CA LYS A 61 -3.96 20.33 4.44
C LYS A 61 -4.37 18.87 4.46
N GLU A 62 -5.58 18.56 3.97
CA GLU A 62 -6.06 17.17 3.83
C GLU A 62 -5.11 16.31 2.97
N PHE A 63 -4.50 16.91 1.93
CA PHE A 63 -3.55 16.20 1.08
C PHE A 63 -2.23 15.88 1.81
N VAL A 64 -1.74 16.79 2.65
CA VAL A 64 -0.55 16.55 3.48
C VAL A 64 -0.84 15.46 4.50
N GLU A 65 -1.94 15.56 5.23
CA GLU A 65 -2.38 14.55 6.22
C GLU A 65 -2.54 13.16 5.57
N LEU A 66 -3.09 13.10 4.35
CA LEU A 66 -3.21 11.85 3.61
C LEU A 66 -1.83 11.30 3.20
N THR A 67 -0.89 12.16 2.87
CA THR A 67 0.48 11.76 2.49
C THR A 67 1.22 11.18 3.68
N ASP A 68 1.10 11.82 4.85
CA ASP A 68 1.69 11.33 6.10
C ASP A 68 1.07 9.97 6.49
N TYR A 69 -0.27 9.84 6.41
CA TYR A 69 -0.97 8.57 6.63
C TYR A 69 -0.48 7.46 5.69
N VAL A 70 -0.29 7.77 4.40
CA VAL A 70 0.23 6.79 3.45
C VAL A 70 1.67 6.40 3.76
N GLY A 71 2.51 7.36 4.16
CA GLY A 71 3.89 7.09 4.55
C GLY A 71 3.98 6.18 5.78
N GLU A 72 3.14 6.39 6.78
CA GLU A 72 3.09 5.53 7.97
C GLU A 72 2.60 4.12 7.64
N LYS A 73 1.51 4.01 6.86
CA LYS A 73 1.00 2.70 6.43
C LYS A 73 1.98 1.97 5.51
N GLY A 74 2.70 2.67 4.65
CA GLY A 74 3.77 2.09 3.84
C GLY A 74 4.85 1.41 4.69
N LYS A 75 5.31 2.05 5.78
CA LYS A 75 6.26 1.45 6.73
C LYS A 75 5.69 0.20 7.38
N TYR A 76 4.43 0.24 7.80
CA TYR A 76 3.75 -0.91 8.37
C TYR A 76 3.72 -2.11 7.41
N PHE A 77 3.39 -1.91 6.12
CA PHE A 77 3.40 -2.99 5.14
C PHE A 77 4.81 -3.57 4.92
N VAL A 78 5.84 -2.72 4.88
CA VAL A 78 7.24 -3.17 4.80
C VAL A 78 7.66 -3.98 6.03
N GLU A 79 7.24 -3.58 7.23
CA GLU A 79 7.49 -4.34 8.45
C GLU A 79 6.80 -5.71 8.42
N GLN A 80 5.56 -5.79 7.93
CA GLN A 80 4.85 -7.05 7.76
C GLN A 80 5.54 -7.96 6.73
N LEU A 81 5.96 -7.42 5.59
CA LEU A 81 6.75 -8.16 4.60
C LEU A 81 8.06 -8.69 5.19
N ASN A 82 8.79 -7.86 5.94
CA ASN A 82 10.02 -8.28 6.60
C ASN A 82 9.78 -9.35 7.66
N ALA A 83 8.67 -9.29 8.39
CA ALA A 83 8.28 -10.32 9.34
C ALA A 83 7.92 -11.65 8.64
N LEU A 84 7.41 -11.59 7.41
CA LEU A 84 7.18 -12.78 6.57
C LEU A 84 8.46 -13.35 5.97
N ASN A 85 9.48 -12.52 5.75
CA ASN A 85 10.80 -12.93 5.25
C ASN A 85 11.73 -13.52 6.33
N LYS A 86 11.38 -13.39 7.61
CA LYS A 86 12.18 -13.88 8.74
C LYS A 86 11.83 -15.32 9.12
#